data_AF-A0A6P3XZI8-F1
#
_entry.id   AF-A0A6P3XZI8-F1
#
_cell.length_a   1.000
_cell.length_b   1.000
_cell.length_c   1.000
_cell.angle_alpha   90.00
_cell.angle_beta   90.00
_cell.angle_gamma   90.00
#
_symmetry.space_group_name_H-M   'P 1'
#
loop_
_entity.id
_entity.type
_entity.pdbx_description
1 polymer ?
#
loop_
_entity_poly.entity_id
_entity_poly.type
_entity_poly.pdbx_seq_one_letter_code
_entity_poly.pdbx_strand_id
1 'polypeptide(L)'
;MSRRTQVIQLYKTLLYMGRDYPKGYQYFRSKLRRAFDKNRAETDPEKIDNMIGHESEKMVACVAVIGKDNSPKYIKCADEASALQFHYKVHTSIDIIEEKLSVGNKTAVDTRDLYLGLLFATEEYKIYGYATNTKIKFVIVLQSSNVSLRENDVKMTFKKLHAAYSNAVCNPFYIPGDQINSKSFDTSVMEIMNVM
;
A
#
# COMPACT_ATOMS: atom_id res chain seq x y z
N MET A 1 -9.65 9.57 -16.77
CA MET A 1 -9.45 8.51 -17.79
C MET A 1 -10.81 8.06 -18.33
N SER A 2 -10.89 7.52 -19.55
CA SER A 2 -12.13 6.94 -20.06
C SER A 2 -12.46 5.63 -19.33
N ARG A 3 -13.74 5.34 -19.06
CA ARG A 3 -14.21 4.04 -18.51
C ARG A 3 -13.67 2.85 -19.31
N ARG A 4 -13.59 3.00 -20.63
CA ARG A 4 -13.01 1.98 -21.52
C ARG A 4 -11.54 1.70 -21.19
N THR A 5 -10.77 2.73 -20.86
CA THR A 5 -9.37 2.61 -20.44
C THR A 5 -9.26 1.89 -19.10
N GLN A 6 -10.14 2.22 -18.14
CA GLN A 6 -10.16 1.57 -16.82
C GLN A 6 -10.53 0.08 -16.92
N VAL A 7 -11.53 -0.29 -17.71
CA VAL A 7 -11.89 -1.70 -17.95
C VAL A 7 -10.73 -2.47 -18.62
N ILE A 8 -10.03 -1.84 -19.56
CA ILE A 8 -8.86 -2.46 -20.20
C ILE A 8 -7.72 -2.65 -19.21
N GLN A 9 -7.49 -1.67 -18.34
CA GLN A 9 -6.47 -1.76 -17.29
C GLN A 9 -6.79 -2.91 -16.33
N LEU A 10 -8.04 -2.98 -15.86
CA LEU A 10 -8.55 -4.08 -15.03
C LEU A 10 -8.29 -5.45 -15.65
N TYR A 11 -8.62 -5.60 -16.93
CA TYR A 11 -8.38 -6.85 -17.64
C TYR A 11 -6.89 -7.23 -17.66
N LYS A 12 -6.00 -6.26 -17.87
CA LYS A 12 -4.54 -6.49 -17.88
C LYS A 12 -4.01 -6.85 -16.50
N THR A 13 -4.44 -6.16 -15.45
CA THR A 13 -4.02 -6.44 -14.07
C THR A 13 -4.47 -7.81 -13.64
N LEU A 14 -5.73 -8.19 -13.90
CA LEU A 14 -6.22 -9.54 -13.58
C LEU A 14 -5.44 -10.62 -14.33
N LEU A 15 -5.12 -10.40 -15.62
CA LEU A 15 -4.25 -11.32 -16.36
C LEU A 15 -2.84 -11.42 -15.76
N TYR A 16 -2.29 -10.33 -15.24
CA TYR A 16 -0.99 -10.34 -14.56
C TYR A 16 -1.04 -11.16 -13.26
N MET A 17 -2.03 -10.91 -12.40
CA MET A 17 -2.22 -11.66 -11.15
C MET A 17 -2.47 -13.16 -11.39
N GLY A 18 -3.12 -13.51 -12.50
CA GLY A 18 -3.43 -14.88 -12.88
C GLY A 18 -2.28 -15.67 -13.54
N ARG A 19 -1.07 -15.12 -13.67
CA ARG A 19 0.07 -15.83 -14.29
C ARG A 19 0.45 -17.09 -13.52
N ASP A 20 0.43 -17.00 -12.19
CA ASP A 20 0.79 -18.09 -11.30
C ASP A 20 -0.43 -18.90 -10.81
N TYR A 21 -1.55 -18.82 -11.54
CA TYR A 21 -2.77 -19.53 -11.16
C TYR A 21 -2.53 -21.04 -11.11
N PRO A 22 -2.95 -21.77 -10.05
CA PRO A 22 -2.60 -23.19 -9.85
C PRO A 22 -2.98 -24.13 -11.01
N LYS A 23 -4.01 -23.79 -11.79
CA LYS A 23 -4.45 -24.56 -12.97
C LYS A 23 -3.80 -24.08 -14.29
N GLY A 24 -2.82 -23.18 -14.21
CA GLY A 24 -2.09 -22.61 -15.34
C GLY A 24 -2.72 -21.32 -15.90
N TYR A 25 -1.86 -20.50 -16.52
CA TYR A 25 -2.22 -19.20 -17.09
C TYR A 25 -3.32 -19.29 -18.16
N GLN A 26 -3.28 -20.28 -19.05
CA GLN A 26 -4.27 -20.43 -20.12
C GLN A 26 -5.68 -20.72 -19.60
N TYR A 27 -5.78 -21.53 -18.54
CA TYR A 27 -7.03 -21.79 -17.85
C TYR A 27 -7.60 -20.51 -17.24
N PHE A 28 -6.77 -19.72 -16.55
CA PHE A 28 -7.20 -18.45 -15.97
C PHE A 28 -7.61 -17.44 -17.05
N ARG A 29 -6.79 -17.28 -18.10
CA ARG A 29 -7.02 -16.36 -19.21
C ARG A 29 -8.35 -16.63 -19.92
N SER A 30 -8.66 -17.90 -20.21
CA SER A 30 -9.91 -18.28 -20.87
C SER A 30 -11.14 -17.98 -19.98
N LYS A 31 -11.04 -18.28 -18.68
CA LYS A 31 -12.11 -17.98 -17.70
C LYS A 31 -12.33 -16.48 -17.53
N LEU A 32 -11.24 -15.71 -17.43
CA LEU A 32 -11.28 -14.25 -17.32
C LEU A 32 -11.90 -13.62 -18.57
N ARG A 33 -11.44 -14.02 -19.76
CA ARG A 33 -12.01 -13.53 -21.03
C ARG A 33 -13.52 -13.78 -21.09
N ARG A 34 -13.96 -14.99 -20.73
CA ARG A 34 -15.40 -15.34 -20.71
C ARG A 34 -16.20 -14.50 -19.70
N ALA A 35 -15.60 -14.12 -18.57
CA ALA A 35 -16.26 -13.24 -17.59
C ALA A 35 -16.46 -11.82 -18.13
N PHE A 36 -15.45 -11.25 -18.81
CA PHE A 36 -15.55 -9.93 -19.43
C PHE A 36 -16.48 -9.94 -20.65
N ASP A 37 -16.44 -10.99 -21.48
CA ASP A 37 -17.32 -11.14 -22.64
C ASP A 37 -18.80 -11.23 -22.23
N LYS A 38 -19.12 -11.83 -21.07
CA LYS A 38 -20.49 -11.88 -20.53
C LYS A 38 -21.06 -10.49 -20.20
N ASN A 39 -20.20 -9.56 -19.78
CA ASN A 39 -20.60 -8.21 -19.38
C ASN A 39 -20.37 -7.18 -20.51
N ARG A 40 -20.02 -7.63 -21.72
CA ARG A 40 -19.69 -6.76 -22.87
C ARG A 40 -20.83 -5.82 -23.28
N ALA A 41 -22.08 -6.24 -23.09
CA ALA A 41 -23.26 -5.46 -23.45
C ALA A 41 -23.72 -4.51 -22.35
N GLU A 42 -23.05 -4.49 -21.19
CA GLU A 42 -23.39 -3.57 -20.11
C GLU A 42 -23.00 -2.15 -20.50
N THR A 43 -23.98 -1.25 -20.53
CA THR A 43 -23.81 0.17 -20.88
C THR A 43 -24.17 1.10 -19.73
N ASP A 44 -24.68 0.55 -18.62
CA ASP A 44 -25.03 1.32 -17.44
C ASP A 44 -23.78 1.86 -16.74
N PRO A 45 -23.60 3.19 -16.68
CA PRO A 45 -22.42 3.81 -16.09
C PRO A 45 -22.22 3.46 -14.61
N GLU A 46 -23.28 3.43 -13.79
CA GLU A 46 -23.14 3.14 -12.35
C GLU A 46 -22.73 1.69 -12.11
N LYS A 47 -23.29 0.78 -12.90
CA LYS A 47 -22.98 -0.65 -12.81
C LYS A 47 -21.57 -0.96 -13.32
N ILE A 48 -21.11 -0.28 -14.37
CA ILE A 48 -19.72 -0.38 -14.85
C ILE A 48 -18.76 0.15 -13.79
N ASP A 49 -19.06 1.30 -13.19
CA ASP A 49 -18.21 1.91 -12.16
C ASP A 49 -18.14 1.00 -10.91
N ASN A 50 -19.24 0.36 -10.51
CA ASN A 50 -19.27 -0.66 -9.45
C ASN A 50 -18.47 -1.94 -9.81
N MET A 51 -18.54 -2.42 -11.05
CA MET A 51 -17.78 -3.59 -11.50
C MET A 51 -16.27 -3.31 -11.62
N ILE A 52 -15.89 -2.09 -11.99
CA ILE A 52 -14.50 -1.62 -12.01
C ILE A 52 -14.00 -1.37 -10.58
N GLY A 53 -14.88 -0.92 -9.69
CA GLY A 53 -14.57 -0.63 -8.28
C GLY A 53 -14.00 -1.81 -7.51
N HIS A 54 -14.22 -3.06 -7.94
CA HIS A 54 -13.54 -4.22 -7.33
C HIS A 54 -12.00 -4.17 -7.48
N GLU A 55 -11.44 -3.43 -8.46
CA GLU A 55 -10.00 -3.15 -8.52
C GLU A 55 -9.54 -2.05 -7.56
N SER A 56 -10.46 -1.19 -7.12
CA SER A 56 -10.17 -0.09 -6.19
C SER A 56 -10.13 -0.53 -4.71
N GLU A 57 -10.33 -1.81 -4.40
CA GLU A 57 -10.34 -2.34 -3.02
C GLU A 57 -8.95 -2.40 -2.34
N LYS A 58 -7.92 -1.84 -2.98
CA LYS A 58 -6.61 -1.62 -2.35
C LYS A 58 -6.25 -0.14 -2.37
N MET A 59 -7.19 0.72 -1.96
CA MET A 59 -6.91 2.15 -1.85
C MET A 59 -6.05 2.42 -0.60
N VAL A 60 -4.74 2.48 -0.81
CA VAL A 60 -3.81 3.07 0.15
C VAL A 60 -4.00 4.58 0.08
N ALA A 61 -4.53 5.16 1.14
CA ALA A 61 -4.80 6.59 1.19
C ALA A 61 -3.52 7.40 1.43
N CYS A 62 -2.58 6.86 2.22
CA CYS A 62 -1.31 7.51 2.51
C CYS A 62 -0.21 6.50 2.85
N VAL A 63 1.03 6.79 2.42
CA VAL A 63 2.25 6.11 2.81
C VAL A 63 3.22 7.11 3.39
N ALA A 64 3.80 6.79 4.55
CA ALA A 64 4.80 7.62 5.21
C ALA A 64 6.03 6.84 5.67
N VAL A 65 7.18 7.50 5.59
CA VAL A 65 8.46 7.07 6.15
C VAL A 65 8.92 8.13 7.14
N ILE A 66 9.05 7.72 8.40
CA ILE A 66 9.44 8.56 9.52
C ILE A 66 10.80 8.12 10.04
N GLY A 67 11.68 9.08 10.26
CA GLY A 67 13.02 8.87 10.78
C GLY A 67 13.03 8.39 12.23
N LYS A 68 14.21 7.94 12.68
CA LYS A 68 14.44 7.55 14.07
C LYS A 68 14.22 8.70 15.07
N ASP A 69 14.35 9.93 14.59
CA ASP A 69 14.19 11.21 15.27
C ASP A 69 12.76 11.78 15.12
N ASN A 70 11.80 10.98 14.68
CA ASN A 70 10.41 11.36 14.44
C ASN A 70 10.22 12.42 13.35
N SER A 71 11.27 12.69 12.56
CA SER A 71 11.17 13.60 11.42
C SER A 71 10.55 12.88 10.20
N PRO A 72 9.62 13.53 9.48
CA PRO A 72 9.05 12.96 8.26
C PRO A 72 10.11 12.97 7.15
N LYS A 73 10.53 11.78 6.71
CA LYS A 73 11.48 11.62 5.60
C LYS A 73 10.76 11.54 4.25
N TYR A 74 9.53 11.05 4.24
CA TYR A 74 8.66 10.98 3.07
C TYR A 74 7.21 10.82 3.50
N ILE A 75 6.29 11.56 2.88
CA ILE A 75 4.85 11.35 3.03
C ILE A 75 4.21 11.54 1.66
N LYS A 76 3.41 10.58 1.22
CA LYS A 76 2.63 10.66 -0.02
C LYS A 76 1.19 10.24 0.24
N CYS A 77 0.27 11.10 -0.18
CA CYS A 77 -1.17 10.87 -0.08
C CYS A 77 -1.76 10.68 -1.48
N ALA A 78 -2.85 9.92 -1.57
CA ALA A 78 -3.57 9.72 -2.82
C ALA A 78 -4.29 11.02 -3.26
N ASP A 79 -4.77 11.79 -2.30
CA ASP A 79 -5.35 13.11 -2.48
C ASP A 79 -4.53 14.16 -1.71
N GLU A 80 -4.03 15.17 -2.43
CA GLU A 80 -3.25 16.25 -1.85
C GLU A 80 -4.11 17.23 -1.03
N ALA A 81 -5.41 17.36 -1.33
CA ALA A 81 -6.29 18.21 -0.54
C ALA A 81 -6.45 17.68 0.91
N SER A 82 -6.34 16.37 1.08
CA SER A 82 -6.40 15.69 2.37
C SER A 82 -5.04 15.48 3.05
N ALA A 83 -3.95 15.98 2.47
CA ALA A 83 -2.59 15.69 2.93
C ALA A 83 -2.35 16.10 4.40
N LEU A 84 -2.85 17.27 4.81
CA LEU A 84 -2.71 17.75 6.18
C LEU A 84 -3.39 16.81 7.20
N GLN A 85 -4.55 16.26 6.86
CA GLN A 85 -5.26 15.30 7.72
C GLN A 85 -4.43 14.02 7.91
N PHE A 86 -3.82 13.51 6.83
CA PHE A 86 -2.97 12.33 6.90
C PHE A 86 -1.67 12.59 7.67
N HIS A 87 -1.09 13.79 7.57
CA HIS A 87 0.06 14.16 8.39
C HIS A 87 -0.26 14.02 9.88
N TYR A 88 -1.41 14.53 10.35
CA TYR A 88 -1.82 14.36 11.75
C TYR A 88 -1.99 12.88 12.13
N LYS A 89 -2.69 12.08 11.31
CA LYS A 89 -2.85 10.64 11.56
C LYS A 89 -1.52 9.89 11.65
N VAL A 90 -0.58 10.21 10.76
CA VAL A 90 0.77 9.64 10.75
C VAL A 90 1.53 10.07 12.00
N HIS A 91 1.48 11.34 12.39
CA HIS A 91 2.16 11.82 13.60
C HIS A 91 1.63 11.16 14.87
N THR A 92 0.32 11.04 15.05
CA THR A 92 -0.28 10.33 16.19
C THR A 92 0.11 8.84 16.22
N SER A 93 0.36 8.24 15.06
CA SER A 93 0.79 6.83 14.98
C SER A 93 2.21 6.59 15.53
N ILE A 94 3.04 7.63 15.62
CA ILE A 94 4.43 7.54 16.09
C ILE A 94 4.44 7.09 17.56
N ASP A 95 3.62 7.70 18.41
CA ASP A 95 3.57 7.40 19.84
C ASP A 95 3.22 5.93 20.09
N ILE A 96 2.23 5.40 19.35
CA ILE A 96 1.82 4.00 19.41
C ILE A 96 2.94 3.06 18.94
N ILE A 97 3.67 3.45 17.89
CA ILE A 97 4.83 2.67 17.42
C ILE A 97 5.92 2.63 18.51
N GLU A 98 6.22 3.76 19.14
CA GLU A 98 7.24 3.84 20.19
C GLU A 98 6.85 3.03 21.43
N GLU A 99 5.57 3.06 21.83
CA GLU A 99 5.03 2.19 22.88
C GLU A 99 5.19 0.71 22.52
N LYS A 100 4.79 0.30 21.31
CA LYS A 100 4.94 -1.09 20.85
C LYS A 100 6.39 -1.56 20.73
N LEU A 101 7.34 -0.63 20.59
CA LEU A 101 8.78 -0.91 20.57
C LEU A 101 9.39 -0.93 21.97
N SER A 102 8.82 -0.21 22.95
CA SER A 102 9.31 -0.14 24.32
C SER A 102 8.80 -1.27 25.21
N VAL A 103 7.63 -1.85 24.92
CA VAL A 103 7.05 -2.97 25.67
C VAL A 103 7.89 -4.24 25.45
N GLY A 104 8.89 -4.43 26.30
CA GLY A 104 9.94 -5.45 26.24
C GLY A 104 9.57 -6.86 26.68
N ASN A 105 8.42 -7.39 26.27
CA ASN A 105 8.03 -8.80 26.50
C ASN A 105 8.04 -9.61 25.20
N LYS A 106 9.03 -9.37 24.34
CA LYS A 106 9.17 -10.08 23.07
C LYS A 106 10.27 -11.13 23.17
N THR A 107 9.93 -12.39 22.88
CA THR A 107 10.92 -13.45 22.73
C THR A 107 11.89 -13.10 21.59
N ALA A 108 13.07 -13.73 21.52
CA ALA A 108 14.05 -13.49 20.45
C ALA A 108 13.49 -13.66 19.02
N VAL A 109 12.37 -14.40 18.87
CA VAL A 109 11.64 -14.59 17.63
C VAL A 109 10.75 -13.38 17.32
N ASP A 110 10.08 -12.81 18.32
CA ASP A 110 9.22 -11.62 18.19
C ASP A 110 10.02 -10.34 17.93
N THR A 111 11.29 -10.28 18.34
CA THR A 111 12.17 -9.13 18.10
C THR A 111 12.56 -8.96 16.62
N ARG A 112 12.35 -10.00 15.81
CA ARG A 112 12.62 -9.97 14.36
C ARG A 112 11.41 -9.60 13.52
N ASP A 113 10.19 -9.63 14.08
CA ASP A 113 9.02 -9.20 13.32
C ASP A 113 8.95 -7.67 13.29
N LEU A 114 9.40 -7.12 12.16
CA LEU A 114 9.42 -5.68 11.90
C LEU A 114 8.00 -5.12 11.70
N TYR A 115 7.00 -5.98 11.44
CA TYR A 115 5.61 -5.58 11.29
C TYR A 115 4.92 -5.43 12.64
N LEU A 116 4.35 -4.25 12.91
CA LEU A 116 3.70 -3.92 14.18
C LEU A 116 2.18 -4.12 14.17
N GLY A 117 1.62 -4.56 13.04
CA GLY A 117 0.18 -4.76 12.90
C GLY A 117 -0.60 -3.47 12.73
N LEU A 118 -1.91 -3.58 12.98
CA LEU A 118 -2.80 -2.43 13.12
C LEU A 118 -2.36 -1.61 14.34
N LEU A 119 -2.18 -0.31 14.16
CA LEU A 119 -1.89 0.64 15.23
C LEU A 119 -3.19 1.15 15.83
N PHE A 120 -4.05 1.69 14.98
CA PHE A 120 -5.40 2.11 15.33
C PHE A 120 -6.27 2.15 14.06
N ALA A 121 -7.59 2.21 14.27
CA ALA A 121 -8.57 2.37 13.21
C ALA A 121 -9.48 3.55 13.54
N THR A 122 -9.87 4.29 12.51
CA THR A 122 -10.95 5.27 12.52
C THR A 122 -12.09 4.74 11.65
N GLU A 123 -13.23 5.43 11.63
CA GLU A 123 -14.37 5.05 10.79
C GLU A 123 -13.97 4.88 9.31
N GLU A 124 -13.18 5.82 8.80
CA GLU A 124 -12.78 5.86 7.39
C GLU A 124 -11.47 5.12 7.08
N TYR A 125 -10.59 4.89 8.06
CA TYR A 125 -9.23 4.42 7.81
C TYR A 125 -8.72 3.40 8.81
N LYS A 126 -7.87 2.49 8.34
CA LYS A 126 -7.06 1.59 9.16
C LYS A 126 -5.59 1.97 9.02
N ILE A 127 -4.90 2.20 10.13
CA ILE A 127 -3.51 2.65 10.16
C ILE A 127 -2.64 1.51 10.63
N TYR A 128 -1.70 1.08 9.79
CA TYR A 128 -0.76 -0.01 10.07
C TYR A 128 0.65 0.52 10.25
N GLY A 129 1.43 -0.18 11.06
CA GLY A 129 2.80 0.19 11.41
C GLY A 129 3.83 -0.88 11.10
N TYR A 130 5.03 -0.43 10.78
CA TYR A 130 6.21 -1.26 10.59
C TYR A 130 7.43 -0.49 11.09
N ALA A 131 8.33 -1.14 11.82
CA ALA A 131 9.55 -0.51 12.32
C ALA A 131 10.76 -1.35 11.95
N THR A 132 11.71 -0.72 11.26
CA THR A 132 13.00 -1.34 10.93
C THR A 132 13.88 -1.49 12.17
N ASN A 133 14.87 -2.36 12.11
CA ASN A 133 15.93 -2.46 13.12
C ASN A 133 16.74 -1.15 13.26
N THR A 134 16.80 -0.32 12.22
CA THR A 134 17.39 1.02 12.24
C THR A 134 16.48 2.10 12.85
N LYS A 135 15.34 1.71 13.46
CA LYS A 135 14.33 2.59 14.07
C LYS A 135 13.64 3.55 13.10
N ILE A 136 13.75 3.31 11.80
CA ILE A 136 12.91 3.95 10.78
C ILE A 136 11.51 3.34 10.86
N LYS A 137 10.49 4.19 10.90
CA LYS A 137 9.09 3.81 11.07
C LYS A 137 8.36 4.01 9.74
N PHE A 138 7.68 2.99 9.25
CA PHE A 138 6.78 3.09 8.11
C PHE A 138 5.35 3.04 8.58
N VAL A 139 4.51 3.88 7.98
CA VAL A 139 3.08 3.97 8.26
C VAL A 139 2.34 3.85 6.94
N ILE A 140 1.35 2.97 6.90
CA ILE A 140 0.45 2.82 5.75
C ILE A 140 -0.98 3.03 6.24
N VAL A 141 -1.66 3.98 5.62
CA VAL A 141 -3.06 4.30 5.88
C VAL A 141 -3.91 3.71 4.77
N LEU A 142 -4.82 2.81 5.12
CA LEU A 142 -5.74 2.14 4.21
C LEU A 142 -7.16 2.64 4.44
N GLN A 143 -7.97 2.76 3.39
CA GLN A 143 -9.40 3.04 3.57
C GLN A 143 -10.11 1.84 4.22
N SER A 144 -11.02 2.11 5.17
CA SER A 144 -11.72 1.08 5.95
C SER A 144 -12.70 0.25 5.11
N SER A 145 -13.18 0.78 3.98
CA SER A 145 -14.00 0.08 2.98
C SER A 145 -13.33 -1.16 2.38
N ASN A 146 -12.01 -1.30 2.54
CA ASN A 146 -11.25 -2.45 2.06
C ASN A 146 -11.46 -3.68 2.98
N VAL A 147 -12.61 -4.35 2.84
CA VAL A 147 -12.98 -5.53 3.65
C VAL A 147 -12.17 -6.78 3.26
N SER A 148 -11.58 -6.81 2.07
CA SER A 148 -10.90 -7.98 1.48
C SER A 148 -9.39 -8.05 1.76
N LEU A 149 -8.77 -6.99 2.27
CA LEU A 149 -7.32 -6.93 2.53
C LEU A 149 -6.92 -7.84 3.69
N ARG A 150 -6.12 -8.87 3.39
CA ARG A 150 -5.58 -9.78 4.41
C ARG A 150 -4.32 -9.18 5.02
N GLU A 151 -4.07 -9.50 6.29
CA GLU A 151 -2.86 -9.05 7.00
C GLU A 151 -1.56 -9.40 6.25
N ASN A 152 -1.52 -10.57 5.60
CA ASN A 152 -0.37 -10.97 4.79
C ASN A 152 -0.13 -10.05 3.58
N ASP A 153 -1.18 -9.49 2.98
CA ASP A 153 -1.03 -8.53 1.88
C ASP A 153 -0.41 -7.24 2.39
N VAL A 154 -0.85 -6.75 3.55
CA VAL A 154 -0.28 -5.56 4.20
C VAL A 154 1.19 -5.79 4.56
N LYS A 155 1.54 -6.97 5.11
CA LYS A 155 2.93 -7.37 5.38
C LYS A 155 3.78 -7.37 4.10
N MET A 156 3.25 -7.87 2.98
CA MET A 156 3.95 -7.84 1.70
C MET A 156 4.15 -6.42 1.18
N THR A 157 3.15 -5.54 1.33
CA THR A 157 3.28 -4.11 0.98
C THR A 157 4.39 -3.42 1.78
N PHE A 158 4.46 -3.66 3.09
CA PHE A 158 5.56 -3.14 3.91
C PHE A 158 6.93 -3.66 3.49
N LYS A 159 7.03 -4.95 3.13
CA LYS A 159 8.28 -5.51 2.60
C LYS A 159 8.70 -4.85 1.29
N LYS A 160 7.74 -4.57 0.38
CA LYS A 160 8.00 -3.84 -0.87
C LYS A 160 8.48 -2.41 -0.58
N LEU A 161 7.82 -1.71 0.35
CA LEU A 161 8.21 -0.37 0.78
C LEU A 161 9.61 -0.35 1.41
N HIS A 162 9.92 -1.33 2.27
CA HIS A 162 11.25 -1.46 2.88
C HIS A 162 12.32 -1.64 1.80
N ALA A 163 12.13 -2.57 0.86
CA ALA A 163 13.07 -2.78 -0.24
C ALA A 163 13.30 -1.49 -1.06
N ALA A 164 12.22 -0.76 -1.37
CA ALA A 164 12.32 0.53 -2.07
C ALA A 164 13.09 1.57 -1.23
N TYR A 165 12.82 1.66 0.07
CA TYR A 165 13.51 2.56 1.00
C TYR A 165 15.00 2.23 1.07
N SER A 166 15.36 0.96 1.26
CA SER A 166 16.75 0.49 1.28
C SER A 166 17.48 0.87 0.00
N ASN A 167 16.88 0.65 -1.17
CA ASN A 167 17.47 1.05 -2.44
C ASN A 167 17.68 2.57 -2.55
N ALA A 168 16.74 3.36 -2.03
CA ALA A 168 16.85 4.82 -2.06
C ALA A 168 17.99 5.34 -1.16
N VAL A 169 18.14 4.78 0.04
CA VAL A 169 19.18 5.21 1.00
C VAL A 169 20.55 4.59 0.74
N CYS A 170 20.62 3.47 0.01
CA CYS A 170 21.88 2.90 -0.47
C CYS A 170 22.48 3.67 -1.66
N ASN A 171 21.85 4.76 -2.10
CA ASN A 171 22.43 5.66 -3.09
C ASN A 171 23.59 6.45 -2.46
N PRO A 172 24.81 6.43 -3.03
CA PRO A 172 25.96 7.15 -2.48
C PRO A 172 25.80 8.68 -2.44
N PHE A 173 24.83 9.24 -3.18
CA PHE A 173 24.50 10.66 -3.17
C PHE A 173 23.34 11.01 -2.22
N TYR A 174 22.74 10.03 -1.55
CA TYR A 174 21.75 10.30 -0.51
C TYR A 174 22.46 10.73 0.77
N ILE A 175 22.03 11.87 1.32
CA ILE A 175 22.55 12.38 2.60
C ILE A 175 21.72 11.74 3.73
N PRO A 176 22.33 10.96 4.62
CA PRO A 176 21.60 10.32 5.72
C PRO A 176 20.88 11.34 6.60
N GLY A 177 19.56 11.22 6.67
CA GLY A 177 18.72 12.13 7.44
C GLY A 177 17.97 13.15 6.60
N ASP A 178 18.29 13.33 5.33
CA ASP A 178 17.49 14.19 4.45
C ASP A 178 16.19 13.50 4.00
N GLN A 179 15.27 14.32 3.49
CA GLN A 179 14.06 13.82 2.84
C GLN A 179 14.39 12.97 1.61
N ILE A 180 13.57 11.96 1.35
CA ILE A 180 13.78 11.04 0.24
C ILE A 180 13.20 11.65 -1.05
N ASN A 181 14.07 12.26 -1.84
CA ASN A 181 13.70 12.91 -3.10
C ASN A 181 14.09 12.07 -4.33
N SER A 182 13.78 10.76 -4.31
CA SER A 182 14.12 9.83 -5.39
C SER A 182 12.91 9.52 -6.27
N LYS A 183 13.05 9.73 -7.59
CA LYS A 183 12.02 9.40 -8.58
C LYS A 183 11.68 7.91 -8.61
N SER A 184 12.68 7.04 -8.44
CA SER A 184 12.45 5.59 -8.44
C SER A 184 11.73 5.12 -7.16
N PHE A 185 12.02 5.78 -6.04
CA PHE A 185 11.31 5.54 -4.79
C PHE A 185 9.85 6.00 -4.89
N ASP A 186 9.62 7.22 -5.37
CA ASP A 186 8.29 7.79 -5.59
C ASP A 186 7.44 6.91 -6.53
N THR A 187 8.02 6.45 -7.65
CA THR A 187 7.37 5.48 -8.56
C THR A 187 6.96 4.19 -7.82
N SER A 188 7.87 3.64 -7.00
CA SER A 188 7.59 2.43 -6.23
C SER A 188 6.46 2.63 -5.21
N VAL A 189 6.37 3.81 -4.61
CA VAL A 189 5.29 4.18 -3.68
C VAL A 189 3.98 4.37 -4.44
N MET A 190 3.98 5.02 -5.60
CA MET A 190 2.77 5.16 -6.44
C MET A 190 2.20 3.79 -6.85
N GLU A 191 3.06 2.84 -7.22
CA GLU A 191 2.65 1.45 -7.47
C GLU A 191 2.04 0.79 -6.23
N ILE A 192 2.62 1.01 -5.04
CA ILE A 192 2.07 0.51 -3.77
C ILE A 192 0.66 1.08 -3.53
N MET A 193 0.47 2.35 -3.88
CA MET A 193 -0.80 3.04 -3.71
C MET A 193 -1.83 2.74 -4.79
N ASN A 194 -1.45 1.99 -5.84
CA ASN A 194 -2.25 1.79 -7.05
C ASN A 194 -2.69 3.11 -7.72
N VAL A 195 -1.89 4.17 -7.57
CA VAL A 195 -2.11 5.46 -8.23
C VAL A 195 -1.23 5.47 -9.47
N MET A 196 -1.76 4.97 -10.59
CA MET A 196 -1.16 5.08 -11.94
C MET A 196 -2.23 5.40 -12.97
#